data_AF-A0A8T3TEQ9-F1
#
_entry.id   AF-A0A8T3TEQ9-F1
#
_cell.length_a   1.000
_cell.length_b   1.000
_cell.length_c   1.000
_cell.angle_alpha   90.00
_cell.angle_beta   90.00
_cell.angle_gamma   90.00
#
_symmetry.space_group_name_H-M   'P 1'
#
loop_
_entity.id
_entity.type
_entity.pdbx_description
1 polymer ?
#
loop_
_entity_poly.entity_id
_entity_poly.type
_entity_poly.pdbx_seq_one_letter_code
_entity_poly.pdbx_strand_id
1 'polypeptide(L)'
;MTDTLPQIQDTAPDVGVERLLETQAPQRPLVTPTFSVEIDGRQVTGRIGQTILEVCRDNGIEVPTLCYEPKLPGFGACRMCVVEVEGEGQPPISCSRTCEPDMVVRTQTPRLRQVRKTNLELIFSDHNAYCLPPCQNKCPSHIDIPGFLKANTEGNPRESTRIFKRTIPFPSVLGRVCPAPCEEHCRRDEVDEAIAIRDSHRWAGDQVLKAQARGEKAPVPFDIQAPSGKRAAVIGSGPAGMSAAYYLAIAGHEVTVFERDPAPGGMLRYGIPQYRLP
;
A
#
# COMPACT_ATOMS: atom_id res chain seq x y z
N MET A 1 -17.20 -21.61 31.57
CA MET A 1 -16.31 -22.59 30.91
C MET A 1 -15.06 -21.82 30.56
N THR A 2 -13.95 -22.21 31.17
CA THR A 2 -12.67 -21.51 31.20
C THR A 2 -12.05 -21.35 29.81
N ASP A 3 -11.48 -20.16 29.60
CA ASP A 3 -10.56 -19.79 28.54
C ASP A 3 -9.50 -20.87 28.30
N THR A 4 -9.29 -21.20 27.02
CA THR A 4 -7.95 -21.50 26.51
C THR A 4 -7.96 -21.23 25.01
N LEU A 5 -7.55 -20.03 24.63
CA LEU A 5 -7.02 -19.78 23.28
C LEU A 5 -5.86 -20.77 23.05
N PRO A 6 -5.75 -21.39 21.86
CA PRO A 6 -4.62 -22.24 21.56
C PRO A 6 -3.34 -21.43 21.70
N GLN A 7 -2.43 -21.89 22.56
CA GLN A 7 -1.13 -21.27 22.69
C GLN A 7 -0.37 -21.46 21.38
N ILE A 8 0.01 -20.35 20.76
CA ILE A 8 0.95 -20.32 19.65
C ILE A 8 2.25 -20.90 20.22
N GLN A 9 2.55 -22.13 19.86
CA GLN A 9 3.86 -22.71 20.16
C GLN A 9 4.87 -21.86 19.41
N ASP A 10 5.82 -21.25 20.14
CA ASP A 10 7.05 -20.70 19.60
C ASP A 10 7.77 -21.84 18.89
N THR A 11 7.43 -22.06 17.62
CA THR A 11 8.25 -22.89 16.74
C THR A 11 9.61 -22.23 16.70
N ALA A 12 10.66 -23.05 16.91
CA ALA A 12 12.04 -22.62 16.84
C ALA A 12 12.23 -21.62 15.68
N PRO A 13 12.92 -20.51 15.92
CA PRO A 13 13.00 -19.45 14.93
C PRO A 13 13.46 -20.03 13.60
N ASP A 14 12.74 -19.68 12.53
CA ASP A 14 13.08 -20.12 11.20
C ASP A 14 14.51 -19.66 10.92
N VAL A 15 15.44 -20.61 10.90
CA VAL A 15 16.87 -20.39 10.70
C VAL A 15 17.10 -19.61 9.40
N GLY A 16 16.20 -19.70 8.42
CA GLY A 16 16.21 -18.88 7.22
C GLY A 16 15.85 -17.41 7.47
N VAL A 17 14.86 -17.14 8.31
CA VAL A 17 14.43 -15.78 8.69
C VAL A 17 15.47 -15.11 9.57
N GLU A 18 16.01 -15.78 10.59
CA GLU A 18 17.10 -15.23 11.41
C GLU A 18 18.33 -14.95 10.57
N ARG A 19 18.71 -15.86 9.67
CA ARG A 19 19.82 -15.64 8.76
C ARG A 19 19.60 -14.43 7.87
N LEU A 20 18.38 -14.17 7.38
CA LEU A 20 18.08 -12.97 6.59
C LEU A 20 18.12 -11.68 7.42
N LEU A 21 17.73 -11.73 8.69
CA LEU A 21 17.78 -10.61 9.63
C LEU A 21 19.23 -10.26 10.03
N GLU A 22 20.08 -11.28 10.18
CA GLU A 22 21.48 -11.14 10.59
C GLU A 22 22.47 -11.02 9.43
N THR A 23 22.06 -11.38 8.20
CA THR A 23 22.90 -11.20 7.01
C THR A 23 23.09 -9.71 6.80
N GLN A 24 24.22 -9.22 7.33
CA GLN A 24 24.74 -7.93 6.94
C GLN A 24 24.96 -7.99 5.44
N ALA A 25 24.45 -6.98 4.73
CA ALA A 25 24.86 -6.72 3.35
C ALA A 25 26.38 -6.82 3.32
N PRO A 26 27.00 -7.46 2.31
CA PRO A 26 28.46 -7.51 2.22
C PRO A 26 28.98 -6.07 2.34
N GLN A 27 29.46 -5.72 3.52
CA GLN A 27 29.93 -4.37 3.79
C GLN A 27 31.25 -4.27 3.07
N ARG A 28 31.19 -3.58 1.93
CA ARG A 28 32.29 -3.48 1.00
C ARG A 28 33.51 -2.89 1.71
N PRO A 29 34.71 -3.48 1.54
CA PRO A 29 35.93 -2.89 2.07
C PRO A 29 36.11 -1.46 1.53
N LEU A 30 36.24 -0.49 2.42
CA LEU A 30 36.38 0.94 2.10
C LEU A 30 37.62 1.26 1.24
N VAL A 31 38.55 0.31 1.07
CA VAL A 31 39.86 0.48 0.43
C VAL A 31 39.96 -0.32 -0.86
N THR A 32 39.06 -0.07 -1.80
CA THR A 32 39.14 -0.70 -3.13
C THR A 32 39.71 0.31 -4.15
N PRO A 33 40.68 -0.07 -5.01
CA PRO A 33 41.25 0.84 -5.99
C PRO A 33 40.18 1.45 -6.90
N THR A 34 40.34 2.72 -7.24
CA THR A 34 39.44 3.46 -8.14
C THR A 34 39.94 3.39 -9.59
N PHE A 35 39.02 3.46 -10.53
CA PHE A 35 39.29 3.56 -11.97
C PHE A 35 38.34 4.56 -12.64
N SER A 36 38.68 4.99 -13.86
CA SER A 36 37.83 5.89 -14.67
C SER A 36 37.01 5.08 -15.67
N VAL A 37 35.76 5.49 -15.88
CA VAL A 37 34.86 4.95 -16.89
C VAL A 37 34.02 6.08 -17.49
N GLU A 38 33.70 5.98 -18.78
CA GLU A 38 32.80 6.93 -19.43
C GLU A 38 31.36 6.44 -19.38
N ILE A 39 30.45 7.25 -18.85
CA ILE A 39 29.02 6.96 -18.81
C ILE A 39 28.24 8.18 -19.33
N ASP A 40 27.48 7.99 -20.41
CA ASP A 40 26.71 9.04 -21.10
C ASP A 40 27.57 10.29 -21.44
N GLY A 41 28.83 10.08 -21.83
CA GLY A 41 29.79 11.15 -22.16
C GLY A 41 30.40 11.85 -20.94
N ARG A 42 30.11 11.42 -19.71
CA ARG A 42 30.78 11.87 -18.49
C ARG A 42 31.83 10.87 -18.05
N GLN A 43 33.03 11.37 -17.73
CA GLN A 43 34.04 10.60 -17.02
C GLN A 43 33.66 10.51 -15.54
N VAL A 44 33.44 9.29 -15.05
CA VAL A 44 33.04 9.02 -13.67
C VAL A 44 34.01 8.04 -13.01
N THR A 45 34.06 8.08 -11.68
CA THR A 45 34.95 7.22 -10.90
C THR A 45 34.21 5.97 -10.45
N GLY A 46 34.72 4.81 -10.86
CA GLY A 46 34.32 3.50 -10.35
C GLY A 46 35.35 2.95 -9.36
N ARG A 47 34.99 1.90 -8.64
CA ARG A 47 35.88 1.13 -7.76
C ARG A 47 35.86 -0.34 -8.18
N ILE A 48 37.01 -1.00 -8.19
CA ILE A 48 37.14 -2.40 -8.65
C ILE A 48 36.08 -3.30 -7.98
N GLY A 49 35.48 -4.20 -8.76
CA GLY A 49 34.43 -5.12 -8.31
C GLY A 49 33.01 -4.53 -8.29
N GLN A 50 32.82 -3.26 -8.66
CA GLN A 50 31.48 -2.71 -8.87
C GLN A 50 30.82 -3.25 -10.13
N THR A 51 29.50 -3.37 -10.07
CA THR A 51 28.67 -3.46 -11.27
C THR A 51 28.51 -2.09 -11.92
N ILE A 52 28.15 -2.06 -13.20
CA ILE A 52 27.88 -0.80 -13.91
C ILE A 52 26.78 0.00 -13.19
N LEU A 53 25.75 -0.67 -12.67
CA LEU A 53 24.65 -0.03 -11.93
C LEU A 53 25.15 0.72 -10.67
N GLU A 54 26.05 0.10 -9.93
CA GLU A 54 26.60 0.68 -8.71
C GLU A 54 27.46 1.91 -9.02
N VAL A 55 28.31 1.83 -10.05
CA VAL A 55 29.09 3.01 -10.50
C VAL A 55 28.15 4.14 -10.93
N CYS A 56 27.08 3.84 -11.68
CA CYS A 56 26.08 4.84 -12.05
C CYS A 56 25.47 5.51 -10.81
N ARG A 57 24.99 4.73 -9.83
CA ARG A 57 24.32 5.25 -8.63
C ARG A 57 25.24 6.09 -7.75
N ASP A 58 26.47 5.63 -7.53
CA ASP A 58 27.47 6.37 -6.74
C ASP A 58 27.80 7.74 -7.36
N ASN A 59 27.63 7.87 -8.68
CA ASN A 59 27.90 9.10 -9.43
C ASN A 59 26.60 9.85 -9.83
N GLY A 60 25.45 9.51 -9.23
CA GLY A 60 24.18 10.20 -9.46
C GLY A 60 23.57 10.00 -10.84
N ILE A 61 23.94 8.93 -11.56
CA ILE A 61 23.37 8.54 -12.86
C ILE A 61 22.25 7.53 -12.61
N GLU A 62 21.04 7.87 -13.03
CA GLU A 62 19.87 7.03 -12.82
C GLU A 62 19.77 5.95 -13.92
N VAL A 63 19.80 4.69 -13.51
CA VAL A 63 19.47 3.54 -14.35
C VAL A 63 18.27 2.83 -13.70
N PRO A 64 17.14 2.67 -14.42
CA PRO A 64 15.92 2.14 -13.84
C PRO A 64 16.07 0.66 -13.45
N THR A 65 15.55 0.31 -12.28
CA THR A 65 15.56 -1.06 -11.74
C THR A 65 14.26 -1.35 -11.03
N LEU A 66 13.66 -2.52 -11.25
CA LEU A 66 12.48 -2.98 -10.50
C LEU A 66 12.81 -4.07 -9.46
N CYS A 67 13.79 -4.93 -9.76
CA CYS A 67 14.12 -6.09 -8.94
C CYS A 67 15.48 -6.01 -8.22
N TYR A 68 16.14 -4.85 -8.25
CA TYR A 68 17.47 -4.71 -7.64
C TYR A 68 17.35 -4.25 -6.19
N GLU A 69 17.98 -5.01 -5.30
CA GLU A 69 18.13 -4.71 -3.88
C GLU A 69 19.64 -4.69 -3.57
N PRO A 70 20.21 -3.57 -3.08
CA PRO A 70 21.65 -3.45 -2.79
C PRO A 70 22.24 -4.56 -1.92
N LYS A 71 21.43 -5.19 -1.06
CA LYS A 71 21.89 -6.28 -0.18
C LYS A 71 21.95 -7.65 -0.86
N LEU A 72 21.43 -7.78 -2.08
CA LEU A 72 21.32 -9.05 -2.80
C LEU A 72 22.13 -9.02 -4.11
N PRO A 73 22.65 -10.17 -4.57
CA PRO A 73 23.30 -10.24 -5.89
C PRO A 73 22.33 -9.83 -7.00
N GLY A 74 22.81 -9.03 -7.95
CA GLY A 74 22.04 -8.66 -9.12
C GLY A 74 21.80 -9.88 -10.04
N PHE A 75 20.56 -10.34 -10.11
CA PHE A 75 20.17 -11.41 -11.04
C PHE A 75 19.59 -10.87 -12.37
N GLY A 76 19.08 -9.63 -12.35
CA GLY A 76 18.59 -8.94 -13.56
C GLY A 76 17.28 -9.47 -14.15
N ALA A 77 16.43 -10.13 -13.34
CA ALA A 77 15.15 -10.67 -13.77
C ALA A 77 14.26 -9.64 -14.49
N CYS A 78 14.16 -8.41 -13.97
CA CYS A 78 13.32 -7.38 -14.58
C CYS A 78 13.86 -6.80 -15.89
N ARG A 79 15.16 -6.96 -16.18
CA ARG A 79 15.88 -6.39 -17.33
C ARG A 79 15.67 -4.88 -17.58
N MET A 80 15.21 -4.11 -16.59
CA MET A 80 15.07 -2.65 -16.74
C MET A 80 16.43 -1.94 -16.73
N CYS A 81 17.42 -2.55 -16.08
CA CYS A 81 18.77 -2.03 -15.95
C CYS A 81 19.65 -2.26 -17.20
N VAL A 82 19.05 -2.54 -18.36
CA VAL A 82 19.82 -2.70 -19.60
C VAL A 82 20.55 -1.40 -19.93
N VAL A 83 21.82 -1.53 -20.33
CA VAL A 83 22.70 -0.45 -20.76
C VAL A 83 23.43 -0.88 -22.02
N GLU A 84 23.90 0.06 -22.83
CA GLU A 84 24.75 -0.24 -23.97
C GLU A 84 26.20 -0.05 -23.56
N VAL A 85 27.04 -1.04 -23.86
CA VAL A 85 28.48 -0.98 -23.63
C VAL A 85 29.15 -1.06 -25.00
N GLU A 86 30.05 -0.12 -25.28
CA GLU A 86 30.79 -0.12 -26.55
C GLU A 86 31.61 -1.40 -26.71
N GLY A 87 31.55 -2.00 -27.91
CA GLY A 87 32.17 -3.30 -28.19
C GLY A 87 31.28 -4.51 -27.88
N GLU A 88 30.18 -4.37 -27.14
CA GLU A 88 29.23 -5.46 -26.88
C GLU A 88 28.06 -5.45 -27.89
N GLY A 89 27.79 -6.60 -28.52
CA GLY A 89 26.73 -6.70 -29.54
C GLY A 89 25.30 -6.62 -29.00
N GLN A 90 25.09 -7.05 -27.75
CA GLN A 90 23.80 -6.98 -27.06
C GLN A 90 23.90 -6.13 -25.80
N PRO A 91 22.89 -5.32 -25.47
CA PRO A 91 22.89 -4.53 -24.24
C PRO A 91 22.92 -5.42 -22.99
N PRO A 92 23.99 -5.41 -22.17
CA PRO A 92 24.03 -6.16 -20.93
C PRO A 92 23.11 -5.55 -19.86
N ILE A 93 22.85 -6.31 -18.80
CA ILE A 93 22.18 -5.83 -17.59
C ILE A 93 23.20 -5.22 -16.62
N SER A 94 23.08 -3.93 -16.33
CA SER A 94 24.06 -3.21 -15.51
C SER A 94 24.13 -3.67 -14.06
N CYS A 95 23.07 -4.30 -13.53
CA CYS A 95 23.02 -4.77 -12.14
C CYS A 95 23.89 -6.00 -11.84
N SER A 96 24.39 -6.69 -12.87
CA SER A 96 25.26 -7.86 -12.72
C SER A 96 26.53 -7.78 -13.57
N ARG A 97 26.52 -6.98 -14.65
CA ARG A 97 27.72 -6.69 -15.44
C ARG A 97 28.71 -5.89 -14.61
N THR A 98 29.89 -6.49 -14.37
CA THR A 98 31.03 -5.81 -13.73
C THR A 98 31.46 -4.61 -14.56
N CYS A 99 31.78 -3.50 -13.92
CA CYS A 99 32.33 -2.30 -14.55
C CYS A 99 33.86 -2.40 -14.55
N GLU A 100 34.47 -2.22 -15.72
CA GLU A 100 35.90 -2.34 -15.95
C GLU A 100 36.47 -0.98 -16.39
N PRO A 101 37.79 -0.74 -16.20
CA PRO A 101 38.44 0.49 -16.65
C PRO A 101 38.22 0.75 -18.15
N ASP A 102 38.13 2.03 -18.51
CA ASP A 102 38.04 2.51 -19.90
C ASP A 102 36.80 2.03 -20.68
N MET A 103 35.79 1.48 -19.99
CA MET A 103 34.49 1.22 -20.60
C MET A 103 33.81 2.52 -21.06
N VAL A 104 33.02 2.40 -22.12
CA VAL A 104 32.10 3.44 -22.58
C VAL A 104 30.67 2.90 -22.50
N VAL A 105 29.88 3.45 -21.59
CA VAL A 105 28.52 3.02 -21.29
C VAL A 105 27.52 4.10 -21.68
N ARG A 106 26.44 3.70 -22.34
CA ARG A 106 25.28 4.57 -22.60
C ARG A 106 24.08 4.03 -21.85
N THR A 107 23.44 4.87 -21.05
CA THR A 107 22.29 4.45 -20.22
C THR A 107 20.95 4.92 -20.78
N GLN A 108 20.94 5.94 -21.65
CA GLN A 108 19.72 6.59 -22.16
C GLN A 108 19.66 6.74 -23.69
N THR A 109 19.65 5.63 -24.42
CA THR A 109 19.49 5.64 -25.89
C THR A 109 18.06 5.32 -26.34
N PRO A 110 17.64 5.69 -27.57
CA PRO A 110 16.35 5.28 -28.12
C PRO A 110 16.15 3.76 -28.14
N ARG A 111 17.22 3.00 -28.44
CA ARG A 111 17.22 1.54 -28.41
C ARG A 111 16.95 1.00 -27.00
N LEU A 112 17.63 1.52 -25.98
CA LEU A 112 17.38 1.13 -24.59
C LEU A 112 15.97 1.48 -24.13
N ARG A 113 15.43 2.63 -24.53
CA ARG A 113 14.02 2.99 -24.24
C ARG A 113 13.05 1.96 -24.84
N GLN A 114 13.28 1.54 -26.08
CA GLN A 114 12.44 0.53 -26.73
C GLN A 114 12.55 -0.84 -26.02
N VAL A 115 13.76 -1.29 -25.69
CA VAL A 115 13.98 -2.56 -24.97
C VAL A 115 13.30 -2.54 -23.60
N ARG A 116 13.47 -1.45 -22.84
CA ARG A 116 12.82 -1.28 -21.53
C ARG A 116 11.29 -1.27 -21.64
N LYS A 117 10.74 -0.61 -22.67
CA LYS A 117 9.30 -0.61 -22.95
C LYS A 117 8.79 -2.03 -23.21
N THR A 118 9.44 -2.78 -24.10
CA THR A 118 9.05 -4.16 -24.40
C THR A 118 9.18 -5.08 -23.19
N ASN A 119 10.25 -4.95 -22.39
CA ASN A 119 10.38 -5.71 -21.14
C ASN A 119 9.23 -5.41 -20.17
N LEU A 120 8.85 -4.14 -20.05
CA LEU A 120 7.76 -3.71 -19.19
C LEU A 120 6.40 -4.24 -19.70
N GLU A 121 6.16 -4.19 -21.02
CA GLU A 121 4.97 -4.77 -21.65
C GLU A 121 4.87 -6.28 -21.40
N LEU A 122 5.99 -7.01 -21.47
CA LEU A 122 6.03 -8.45 -21.17
C LEU A 122 5.78 -8.73 -19.69
N ILE A 123 6.40 -7.97 -18.77
CA ILE A 123 6.15 -8.09 -17.32
C ILE A 123 4.65 -7.86 -17.03
N PHE A 124 4.04 -6.88 -17.69
CA PHE A 124 2.61 -6.61 -17.52
C PHE A 124 1.68 -7.56 -18.28
N SER A 125 2.17 -8.30 -19.28
CA SER A 125 1.34 -9.24 -20.04
C SER A 125 0.79 -10.38 -19.21
N ASP A 126 1.48 -10.73 -18.11
CA ASP A 126 1.09 -11.77 -17.16
C ASP A 126 0.87 -11.21 -15.74
N HIS A 127 0.64 -9.88 -15.64
CA HIS A 127 0.33 -9.25 -14.36
C HIS A 127 -1.07 -9.66 -13.89
N ASN A 128 -1.12 -10.79 -13.18
CA ASN A 128 -2.31 -11.35 -12.54
C ASN A 128 -2.65 -10.69 -11.19
N ALA A 129 -1.80 -9.78 -10.72
CA ALA A 129 -2.03 -9.06 -9.49
C ALA A 129 -2.86 -7.83 -9.83
N TYR A 130 -4.08 -7.77 -9.32
CA TYR A 130 -4.79 -6.51 -9.26
C TYR A 130 -3.86 -5.43 -8.66
N CYS A 131 -3.64 -4.29 -9.34
CA CYS A 131 -2.83 -3.18 -8.81
C CYS A 131 -3.33 -2.67 -7.44
N LEU A 132 -4.57 -3.02 -7.11
CA LEU A 132 -5.21 -2.84 -5.82
C LEU A 132 -5.59 -4.22 -5.24
N PRO A 133 -5.54 -4.42 -3.92
CA PRO A 133 -5.97 -5.66 -3.28
C PRO A 133 -7.36 -6.11 -3.79
N PRO A 134 -7.58 -7.42 -4.08
CA PRO A 134 -8.86 -7.92 -4.59
C PRO A 134 -10.05 -7.53 -3.69
N CYS A 135 -9.86 -7.60 -2.37
CA CYS A 135 -10.86 -7.21 -1.39
C CYS A 135 -11.28 -5.73 -1.52
N GLN A 136 -10.32 -4.83 -1.81
CA GLN A 136 -10.58 -3.41 -2.02
C GLN A 136 -11.26 -3.14 -3.36
N ASN A 137 -10.90 -3.89 -4.41
CA ASN A 137 -11.58 -3.79 -5.71
C ASN A 137 -13.03 -4.27 -5.67
N LYS A 138 -13.31 -5.30 -4.86
CA LYS A 138 -14.67 -5.85 -4.71
C LYS A 138 -15.52 -5.07 -3.72
N CYS A 139 -14.91 -4.24 -2.87
CA CYS A 139 -15.63 -3.34 -2.00
C CYS A 139 -16.28 -2.22 -2.84
N PRO A 140 -17.63 -2.05 -2.81
CA PRO A 140 -18.29 -0.96 -3.55
C PRO A 140 -17.86 0.45 -3.11
N SER A 141 -17.32 0.58 -1.90
CA SER A 141 -16.81 1.83 -1.36
C SER A 141 -15.29 2.00 -1.52
N HIS A 142 -14.61 1.03 -2.14
CA HIS A 142 -13.15 1.03 -2.33
C HIS A 142 -12.35 1.36 -1.05
N ILE A 143 -12.83 0.88 0.10
CA ILE A 143 -12.16 1.06 1.40
C ILE A 143 -10.74 0.51 1.32
N ASP A 144 -9.78 1.23 1.91
CA ASP A 144 -8.41 0.76 2.10
C ASP A 144 -8.37 -0.35 3.15
N ILE A 145 -8.70 -1.56 2.69
CA ILE A 145 -8.82 -2.75 3.53
C ILE A 145 -7.47 -3.13 4.18
N PRO A 146 -6.36 -3.23 3.43
CA PRO A 146 -5.07 -3.52 4.06
C PRO A 146 -4.65 -2.45 5.07
N GLY A 147 -4.90 -1.17 4.77
CA GLY A 147 -4.54 -0.07 5.66
C GLY A 147 -5.24 -0.14 7.00
N PHE A 148 -6.57 -0.35 7.03
CA PHE A 148 -7.27 -0.46 8.31
C PHE A 148 -6.94 -1.78 9.03
N LEU A 149 -6.74 -2.89 8.32
CA LEU A 149 -6.33 -4.16 8.93
C LEU A 149 -4.97 -4.01 9.61
N LYS A 150 -4.03 -3.32 8.96
CA LYS A 150 -2.73 -2.98 9.56
C LYS A 150 -2.90 -2.17 10.84
N ALA A 151 -3.72 -1.11 10.81
CA ALA A 151 -4.02 -0.32 12.01
C ALA A 151 -4.68 -1.15 13.13
N ASN A 152 -5.51 -2.14 12.79
CA ASN A 152 -6.06 -3.09 13.76
C ASN A 152 -4.96 -3.95 14.40
N THR A 153 -4.03 -4.50 13.60
CA THR A 153 -2.91 -5.31 14.12
C THR A 153 -1.99 -4.53 15.05
N GLU A 154 -1.91 -3.21 14.88
CA GLU A 154 -1.14 -2.30 15.73
C GLU A 154 -1.94 -1.84 16.98
N GLY A 155 -3.13 -2.40 17.20
CA GLY A 155 -3.97 -2.03 18.35
C GLY A 155 -4.51 -0.61 18.27
N ASN A 156 -4.59 -0.01 17.07
CA ASN A 156 -5.02 1.37 16.86
C ASN A 156 -6.41 1.44 16.19
N PRO A 157 -7.50 1.17 16.92
CA PRO A 157 -8.86 1.19 16.37
C PRO A 157 -9.29 2.59 15.93
N ARG A 158 -8.67 3.64 16.49
CA ARG A 158 -8.94 5.03 16.11
C ARG A 158 -8.43 5.33 14.71
N GLU A 159 -7.20 4.93 14.39
CA GLU A 159 -6.65 5.07 13.04
C GLU A 159 -7.37 4.18 12.03
N SER A 160 -7.65 2.93 12.40
CA SER A 160 -8.45 2.02 11.58
C SER A 160 -9.80 2.63 11.18
N THR A 161 -10.55 3.14 12.17
CA THR A 161 -11.82 3.84 11.93
C THR A 161 -11.62 5.09 11.09
N ARG A 162 -10.52 5.83 11.27
CA ARG A 162 -10.21 7.03 10.48
C ARG A 162 -10.01 6.68 9.00
N ILE A 163 -9.25 5.62 8.70
CA ILE A 163 -8.99 5.14 7.34
C ILE A 163 -10.32 4.77 6.66
N PHE A 164 -11.18 4.03 7.36
CA PHE A 164 -12.50 3.64 6.86
C PHE A 164 -13.38 4.85 6.52
N LYS A 165 -13.38 5.86 7.39
CA LYS A 165 -14.15 7.09 7.21
C LYS A 165 -13.69 7.95 6.03
N ARG A 166 -12.60 7.61 5.34
CA ARG A 166 -12.21 8.30 4.10
C ARG A 166 -13.21 8.08 2.97
N THR A 167 -13.91 6.94 2.98
CA THR A 167 -14.86 6.59 1.92
C THR A 167 -16.30 6.47 2.44
N ILE A 168 -16.52 6.00 3.68
CA ILE A 168 -17.88 5.93 4.26
C ILE A 168 -17.90 6.14 5.79
N PRO A 169 -18.82 6.96 6.34
CA PRO A 169 -18.73 7.38 7.75
C PRO A 169 -19.28 6.39 8.80
N PHE A 170 -19.71 5.19 8.39
CA PHE A 170 -20.42 4.23 9.27
C PHE A 170 -19.71 2.88 9.47
N PRO A 171 -18.50 2.84 10.05
CA PRO A 171 -17.74 1.60 10.24
C PRO A 171 -18.46 0.56 11.11
N SER A 172 -19.02 0.99 12.24
CA SER A 172 -19.73 0.09 13.17
C SER A 172 -21.01 -0.50 12.54
N VAL A 173 -21.71 0.28 11.69
CA VAL A 173 -22.91 -0.19 10.98
C VAL A 173 -22.53 -1.20 9.90
N LEU A 174 -21.57 -0.88 9.04
CA LEU A 174 -21.15 -1.80 7.97
C LEU A 174 -20.53 -3.08 8.52
N GLY A 175 -19.84 -3.02 9.66
CA GLY A 175 -19.38 -4.23 10.36
C GLY A 175 -20.51 -5.15 10.85
N ARG A 176 -21.78 -4.74 10.79
CA ARG A 176 -22.95 -5.56 11.14
C ARG A 176 -23.77 -5.99 9.94
N VAL A 177 -23.95 -5.10 8.95
CA VAL A 177 -24.94 -5.29 7.88
C VAL A 177 -24.34 -5.47 6.49
N CYS A 178 -23.02 -5.29 6.33
CA CYS A 178 -22.36 -5.48 5.05
C CYS A 178 -22.47 -6.96 4.61
N PRO A 179 -22.78 -7.24 3.33
CA PRO A 179 -22.76 -8.60 2.79
C PRO A 179 -21.32 -9.14 2.60
N ALA A 180 -20.30 -8.31 2.84
CA ALA A 180 -18.88 -8.68 2.79
C ALA A 180 -18.38 -9.27 1.45
N PRO A 181 -18.66 -8.64 0.29
CA PRO A 181 -18.17 -9.12 -1.01
C PRO A 181 -16.64 -9.11 -1.12
N CYS A 182 -15.99 -8.36 -0.24
CA CYS A 182 -14.54 -8.31 -0.11
C CYS A 182 -13.93 -9.59 0.47
N GLU A 183 -14.69 -10.36 1.26
CA GLU A 183 -14.25 -11.63 1.85
C GLU A 183 -14.32 -12.75 0.81
N GLU A 184 -15.33 -12.74 -0.07
CA GLU A 184 -15.51 -13.72 -1.16
C GLU A 184 -14.36 -13.78 -2.17
N HIS A 185 -13.53 -12.73 -2.23
CA HIS A 185 -12.38 -12.65 -3.14
C HIS A 185 -11.09 -12.38 -2.36
N CYS A 186 -11.06 -12.72 -1.08
CA CYS A 186 -9.87 -12.51 -0.26
C CYS A 186 -8.75 -13.44 -0.74
N ARG A 187 -7.60 -12.90 -1.16
CA ARG A 187 -6.44 -13.71 -1.58
C ARG A 187 -5.92 -14.65 -0.48
N ARG A 188 -6.20 -14.35 0.79
CA ARG A 188 -5.80 -15.22 1.91
C ARG A 188 -6.46 -16.60 1.84
N ASP A 189 -7.61 -16.70 1.18
CA ASP A 189 -8.32 -17.96 0.89
C ASP A 189 -7.48 -18.94 0.03
N GLU A 190 -6.49 -18.45 -0.72
CA GLU A 190 -5.54 -19.30 -1.46
C GLU A 190 -4.52 -19.99 -0.55
N VAL A 191 -4.43 -19.59 0.72
CA VAL A 191 -3.49 -20.14 1.72
C VAL A 191 -4.26 -20.90 2.81
N ASP A 192 -5.25 -20.25 3.44
CA ASP A 192 -6.11 -20.85 4.45
C ASP A 192 -7.57 -20.39 4.31
N GLU A 193 -7.96 -19.28 4.92
CA GLU A 193 -9.33 -18.77 4.90
C GLU A 193 -9.38 -17.25 4.71
N ALA A 194 -10.50 -16.77 4.18
CA ALA A 194 -10.73 -15.34 4.05
C ALA A 194 -10.62 -14.61 5.40
N ILE A 195 -9.95 -13.45 5.38
CA ILE A 195 -9.89 -12.59 6.57
C ILE A 195 -11.29 -12.10 6.91
N ALA A 196 -11.67 -12.16 8.19
CA ALA A 196 -12.91 -11.59 8.72
C ALA A 196 -12.91 -10.04 8.71
N ILE A 197 -12.91 -9.46 7.51
CA ILE A 197 -12.85 -8.03 7.21
C ILE A 197 -14.05 -7.29 7.81
N ARG A 198 -15.27 -7.82 7.66
CA ARG A 198 -16.50 -7.22 8.21
C ARG A 198 -16.44 -7.13 9.73
N ASP A 199 -16.04 -8.21 10.39
CA ASP A 199 -15.98 -8.23 11.85
C ASP A 199 -14.81 -7.39 12.38
N SER A 200 -13.71 -7.31 11.61
CA SER A 200 -12.61 -6.39 11.87
C SER A 200 -13.03 -4.92 11.80
N HIS A 201 -13.92 -4.55 10.86
CA HIS A 201 -14.54 -3.21 10.82
C HIS A 201 -15.42 -2.98 12.05
N ARG A 202 -16.25 -3.98 12.39
CA ARG A 202 -17.17 -3.91 13.53
C ARG A 202 -16.40 -3.62 14.81
N TRP A 203 -15.34 -4.37 15.06
CA TRP A 203 -14.49 -4.19 16.23
C TRP A 203 -13.94 -2.78 16.30
N ALA A 204 -13.28 -2.29 15.24
CA ALA A 204 -12.67 -0.95 15.24
C ALA A 204 -13.71 0.15 15.48
N GLY A 205 -14.84 0.09 14.79
CA GLY A 205 -15.94 1.04 14.95
C GLY A 205 -16.53 1.02 16.36
N ASP A 206 -16.73 -0.16 16.95
CA ASP A 206 -17.28 -0.31 18.29
C ASP A 206 -16.32 0.21 19.37
N GLN A 207 -15.01 0.02 19.19
CA GLN A 207 -14.01 0.57 20.09
C GLN A 207 -14.02 2.10 20.08
N VAL A 208 -14.21 2.72 18.91
CA VAL A 208 -14.38 4.18 18.80
C VAL A 208 -15.69 4.64 19.43
N LEU A 209 -16.81 3.92 19.26
CA LEU A 209 -18.07 4.27 19.92
C LEU A 209 -17.95 4.21 21.45
N LYS A 210 -17.28 3.19 22.00
CA LYS A 210 -16.97 3.10 23.43
C LYS A 210 -16.09 4.27 23.92
N ALA A 211 -15.10 4.66 23.13
CA ALA A 211 -14.26 5.82 23.41
C ALA A 211 -15.07 7.12 23.42
N GLN A 212 -15.96 7.30 22.45
CA GLN A 212 -16.87 8.45 22.41
C GLN A 212 -17.81 8.51 23.61
N ALA A 213 -18.30 7.36 24.09
CA ALA A 213 -19.11 7.29 25.31
C ALA A 213 -18.34 7.75 26.57
N ARG A 214 -17.00 7.73 26.54
CA ARG A 214 -16.13 8.28 27.60
C ARG A 214 -15.71 9.74 27.37
N GLY A 215 -16.22 10.38 26.32
CA GLY A 215 -15.93 11.78 26.00
C GLY A 215 -14.83 12.00 24.95
N GLU A 216 -14.26 10.94 24.37
CA GLU A 216 -13.27 11.09 23.29
C GLU A 216 -13.92 11.55 21.98
N LYS A 217 -13.23 12.39 21.21
CA LYS A 217 -13.73 12.82 19.90
C LYS A 217 -13.57 11.72 18.86
N ALA A 218 -14.62 11.51 18.06
CA ALA A 218 -14.55 10.61 16.90
C ALA A 218 -13.39 11.01 15.97
N PRO A 219 -12.69 10.04 15.35
CA PRO A 219 -11.75 10.35 14.30
C PRO A 219 -12.48 10.93 13.09
N VAL A 220 -11.86 11.93 12.48
CA VAL A 220 -12.23 12.50 11.17
C VAL A 220 -11.16 12.09 10.15
N PRO A 221 -11.57 11.69 8.94
CA PRO A 221 -10.67 11.15 7.92
C PRO A 221 -9.69 12.18 7.38
N PHE A 222 -10.13 13.45 7.33
CA PHE A 222 -9.44 14.60 6.77
C PHE A 222 -9.57 15.79 7.71
N ASP A 223 -8.71 16.79 7.52
CA ASP A 223 -8.81 18.05 8.24
C ASP A 223 -10.08 18.79 7.84
N ILE A 224 -10.77 19.34 8.85
CA ILE A 224 -11.95 20.17 8.62
C ILE A 224 -11.48 21.48 7.99
N GLN A 225 -12.02 21.79 6.82
CA GLN A 225 -11.67 22.98 6.06
C GLN A 225 -12.26 24.23 6.72
N ALA A 226 -11.64 25.38 6.44
CA ALA A 226 -12.15 26.68 6.87
C ALA A 226 -13.60 26.88 6.37
N PRO A 227 -14.43 27.66 7.08
CA PRO A 227 -15.79 27.94 6.67
C PRO A 227 -15.85 28.47 5.23
N SER A 228 -16.51 27.72 4.36
CA SER A 228 -16.67 28.04 2.94
C SER A 228 -17.64 29.20 2.69
N GLY A 229 -18.43 29.60 3.71
CA GLY A 229 -19.53 30.56 3.59
C GLY A 229 -20.76 30.03 2.83
N LYS A 230 -20.75 28.77 2.39
CA LYS A 230 -21.86 28.15 1.66
C LYS A 230 -22.73 27.30 2.59
N ARG A 231 -24.03 27.28 2.31
CA ARG A 231 -25.03 26.47 3.00
C ARG A 231 -25.52 25.34 2.11
N ALA A 232 -25.69 24.15 2.67
CA ALA A 232 -26.22 22.98 1.97
C ALA A 232 -27.42 22.40 2.74
N ALA A 233 -28.50 22.11 2.02
CA ALA A 233 -29.65 21.37 2.54
C ALA A 233 -29.58 19.92 2.08
N VAL A 234 -29.65 18.97 3.01
CA VAL A 234 -29.70 17.53 2.73
C VAL A 234 -31.07 17.02 3.12
N ILE A 235 -31.80 16.43 2.16
CA ILE A 235 -33.13 15.87 2.39
C ILE A 235 -33.02 14.37 2.66
N GLY A 236 -33.40 13.95 3.87
CA GLY A 236 -33.32 12.59 4.38
C GLY A 236 -32.05 12.32 5.19
N SER A 237 -32.21 11.66 6.34
CA SER A 237 -31.14 11.29 7.28
C SER A 237 -30.74 9.80 7.18
N GLY A 238 -31.03 9.16 6.05
CA GLY A 238 -30.54 7.82 5.74
C GLY A 238 -29.03 7.79 5.47
N PRO A 239 -28.46 6.61 5.17
CA PRO A 239 -27.02 6.44 4.91
C PRO A 239 -26.46 7.41 3.88
N ALA A 240 -27.17 7.62 2.77
CA ALA A 240 -26.74 8.52 1.70
C ALA A 240 -26.71 9.98 2.16
N GLY A 241 -27.81 10.46 2.75
CA GLY A 241 -27.92 11.84 3.22
C GLY A 241 -26.91 12.16 4.33
N MET A 242 -26.80 11.28 5.32
CA MET A 242 -25.82 11.48 6.40
C MET A 242 -24.37 11.37 5.92
N SER A 243 -24.08 10.55 4.89
CA SER A 243 -22.76 10.54 4.26
C SER A 243 -22.46 11.85 3.54
N ALA A 244 -23.41 12.36 2.75
CA ALA A 244 -23.27 13.66 2.09
C ALA A 244 -23.07 14.79 3.11
N ALA A 245 -23.90 14.82 4.16
CA ALA A 245 -23.79 15.83 5.22
C ALA A 245 -22.44 15.78 5.94
N TYR A 246 -21.94 14.57 6.24
CA TYR A 246 -20.65 14.38 6.89
C TYR A 246 -19.49 14.97 6.08
N TYR A 247 -19.40 14.64 4.79
CA TYR A 247 -18.30 15.12 3.95
C TYR A 247 -18.43 16.60 3.57
N LEU A 248 -19.66 17.11 3.40
CA LEU A 248 -19.89 18.54 3.20
C LEU A 248 -19.47 19.36 4.43
N ALA A 249 -19.75 18.86 5.64
CA ALA A 249 -19.32 19.50 6.88
C ALA A 249 -17.78 19.52 7.02
N ILE A 250 -17.10 18.42 6.65
CA ILE A 250 -15.63 18.37 6.61
C ILE A 250 -15.08 19.39 5.58
N ALA A 251 -15.76 19.57 4.45
CA ALA A 251 -15.39 20.56 3.44
C ALA A 251 -15.71 22.02 3.86
N GLY A 252 -16.14 22.26 5.10
CA GLY A 252 -16.37 23.60 5.63
C GLY A 252 -17.71 24.21 5.21
N HIS A 253 -18.67 23.42 4.75
CA HIS A 253 -20.03 23.89 4.46
C HIS A 253 -20.90 23.85 5.73
N GLU A 254 -21.80 24.82 5.86
CA GLU A 254 -22.87 24.74 6.86
C GLU A 254 -23.99 23.85 6.30
N VAL A 255 -24.26 22.73 6.98
CA VAL A 255 -25.18 21.70 6.48
C VAL A 255 -26.39 21.56 7.39
N THR A 256 -27.59 21.63 6.81
CA THR A 256 -28.85 21.32 7.50
C THR A 256 -29.46 20.06 6.91
N VAL A 257 -29.73 19.06 7.75
CA VAL A 257 -30.39 17.82 7.36
C VAL A 257 -31.88 17.91 7.71
N PHE A 258 -32.74 17.68 6.73
CA PHE A 258 -34.19 17.64 6.90
C PHE A 258 -34.67 16.20 6.86
N GLU A 259 -35.27 15.73 7.95
CA GLU A 259 -35.82 14.39 8.07
C GLU A 259 -37.34 14.46 8.25
N ARG A 260 -38.05 13.57 7.56
CA ARG A 260 -39.51 13.44 7.66
C ARG A 260 -39.90 12.57 8.86
N ASP A 261 -39.15 11.50 9.11
CA ASP A 261 -39.46 10.54 10.16
C ASP A 261 -39.08 11.08 11.57
N PRO A 262 -39.68 10.57 12.67
CA PRO A 262 -39.52 11.17 14.01
C PRO A 262 -38.09 11.20 14.57
N ALA A 263 -37.24 10.27 14.14
CA ALA A 263 -35.85 10.14 14.55
C ALA A 263 -34.93 9.85 13.35
N PRO A 264 -33.66 10.29 13.37
CA PRO A 264 -32.77 10.17 12.23
C PRO A 264 -32.24 8.74 12.03
N GLY A 265 -31.82 8.43 10.80
CA GLY A 265 -31.14 7.17 10.44
C GLY A 265 -31.76 6.45 9.24
N GLY A 266 -32.94 6.87 8.79
CA GLY A 266 -33.65 6.25 7.67
C GLY A 266 -33.74 4.72 7.79
N MET A 267 -33.41 4.00 6.73
CA MET A 267 -33.45 2.53 6.72
C MET A 267 -32.53 1.85 7.74
N LEU A 268 -31.47 2.51 8.23
CA LEU A 268 -30.66 1.95 9.32
C LEU A 268 -31.49 1.81 10.60
N ARG A 269 -32.39 2.76 10.87
CA ARG A 269 -33.25 2.77 12.05
C ARG A 269 -34.57 2.03 11.83
N TYR A 270 -35.24 2.29 10.71
CA TYR A 270 -36.60 1.83 10.48
C TYR A 270 -36.71 0.56 9.63
N GLY A 271 -35.65 0.19 8.91
CA GLY A 271 -35.66 -0.94 7.97
C GLY A 271 -34.93 -2.18 8.48
N ILE A 272 -33.83 -2.01 9.21
CA ILE A 272 -33.01 -3.14 9.67
C ILE A 272 -33.50 -3.60 11.05
N PRO A 273 -33.79 -4.90 11.24
CA PRO A 273 -34.19 -5.41 12.55
C PRO A 273 -33.11 -5.20 13.63
N GLN A 274 -33.56 -4.91 14.85
CA GLN A 274 -32.69 -4.58 15.98
C GLN A 274 -31.67 -5.68 16.31
N TYR A 275 -32.01 -6.96 16.10
CA TYR A 275 -31.07 -8.06 16.34
C TYR A 275 -29.89 -8.09 15.34
N ARG A 276 -30.02 -7.43 14.17
CA ARG A 276 -28.91 -7.25 13.22
C ARG A 276 -28.17 -5.94 13.44
N LEU A 277 -28.89 -4.86 13.72
CA LEU A 277 -28.33 -3.53 13.96
C LEU A 277 -28.97 -2.93 15.23
N PRO A 278 -28.30 -3.10 16.39
CA PRO A 278 -28.84 -2.67 17.69
C PRO A 278 -28.81 -1.15 17.89
#